data_AF-A0A8C8J5W9-F1
#
_entry.id   AF-A0A8C8J5W9-F1
#
_cell.length_a   1.000
_cell.length_b   1.000
_cell.length_c   1.000
_cell.angle_alpha   90.00
_cell.angle_beta   90.00
_cell.angle_gamma   90.00
#
_symmetry.space_group_name_H-M   'P 1'
#
loop_
_entity.id
_entity.type
_entity.pdbx_description
1 polymer ?
#
loop_
_entity_poly.entity_id
_entity_poly.type
_entity_poly.pdbx_seq_one_letter_code
_entity_poly.pdbx_strand_id
1 'polypeptide(L)'
;MRFEFATFGLIDVCVIHPPRPTTLLSVSAWPEKRGEIKKMMEMAAKDIEKLGGTVEMVDIGKQKVGSEKSPCTPIVLGCLGSDPGKKTVCIYGHLDVQPAAIGDGWDTEPFTLVEKDGKLYGRGSTDKGPVLAWFNCIEGYQKIQQVRRSTTT
;
A
#
# COMPACT_ATOMS: atom_id res chain seq x y z
N MET A 1 -7.17 -18.27 -5.60
CA MET A 1 -6.86 -17.84 -4.23
C MET A 1 -7.78 -16.67 -3.94
N ARG A 2 -8.51 -16.69 -2.83
CA ARG A 2 -9.29 -15.55 -2.35
C ARG A 2 -8.37 -14.73 -1.45
N PHE A 3 -8.38 -13.41 -1.60
CA PHE A 3 -7.60 -12.51 -0.77
C PHE A 3 -8.53 -11.59 0.02
N GLU A 4 -8.48 -11.71 1.34
CA GLU A 4 -8.84 -10.69 2.34
C GLU A 4 -7.53 -9.98 2.74
N PHE A 5 -7.57 -8.89 3.51
CA PHE A 5 -6.37 -8.09 3.78
C PHE A 5 -6.04 -7.92 5.35
N ALA A 6 -5.08 -8.70 5.98
CA ALA A 6 -4.30 -8.70 7.32
C ALA A 6 -2.68 -8.87 7.30
N THR A 7 -1.85 -7.81 7.55
CA THR A 7 -0.39 -7.48 7.70
C THR A 7 0.68 -8.46 8.10
N PHE A 8 1.58 -8.92 7.20
CA PHE A 8 3.06 -8.85 7.31
C PHE A 8 3.77 -9.63 6.16
N GLY A 9 5.05 -9.31 5.88
CA GLY A 9 6.02 -10.28 5.28
C GLY A 9 6.75 -9.85 4.00
N LEU A 10 8.11 -9.84 4.07
CA LEU A 10 9.11 -9.39 3.09
C LEU A 10 9.11 -10.09 1.71
N ILE A 11 9.22 -9.31 0.63
CA ILE A 11 9.61 -9.70 -0.73
C ILE A 11 10.39 -8.54 -1.37
N ASP A 12 11.47 -8.86 -2.10
CA ASP A 12 12.18 -7.90 -2.97
C ASP A 12 11.19 -7.14 -3.87
N VAL A 13 11.12 -5.83 -3.69
CA VAL A 13 10.15 -4.96 -4.36
C VAL A 13 10.50 -4.87 -5.85
N CYS A 14 9.89 -5.75 -6.65
CA CYS A 14 9.88 -5.60 -8.10
C CYS A 14 9.07 -4.35 -8.45
N VAL A 15 9.74 -3.31 -8.96
CA VAL A 15 9.14 -2.06 -9.42
C VAL A 15 8.44 -2.31 -10.76
N ILE A 16 7.28 -2.98 -10.73
CA ILE A 16 6.48 -3.29 -11.94
C ILE A 16 5.39 -2.23 -12.17
N HIS A 17 5.16 -1.33 -11.21
CA HIS A 17 4.23 -0.22 -11.32
C HIS A 17 5.01 1.10 -11.46
N PRO A 18 4.54 2.09 -12.26
CA PRO A 18 5.13 3.43 -12.25
C PRO A 18 5.29 3.89 -10.81
N PRO A 19 6.40 4.55 -10.45
CA PRO A 19 6.77 4.80 -9.07
C PRO A 19 5.57 5.40 -8.34
N ARG A 20 4.95 4.59 -7.47
CA ARG A 20 3.96 5.14 -6.56
C ARG A 20 4.71 6.15 -5.72
N PRO A 21 4.17 7.37 -5.55
CA PRO A 21 4.84 8.39 -4.77
C PRO A 21 5.05 7.88 -3.34
N THR A 22 6.25 7.37 -3.05
CA THR A 22 6.81 7.44 -1.70
C THR A 22 6.89 8.90 -1.22
N THR A 23 6.75 9.84 -2.16
CA THR A 23 6.57 11.28 -1.96
C THR A 23 5.28 11.68 -1.28
N LEU A 24 4.28 10.80 -1.18
CA LEU A 24 3.12 11.10 -0.35
C LEU A 24 3.52 10.99 1.13
N LEU A 25 3.59 12.16 1.77
CA LEU A 25 3.88 12.42 3.18
C LEU A 25 2.75 11.86 4.08
N SER A 26 2.47 10.56 4.02
CA SER A 26 1.46 9.89 4.84
C SER A 26 1.98 9.65 6.27
N VAL A 27 2.42 10.70 6.94
CA VAL A 27 3.00 10.62 8.29
C VAL A 27 1.88 10.67 9.33
N SER A 28 1.61 9.56 10.03
CA SER A 28 0.51 9.46 11.01
C SER A 28 0.72 10.28 12.28
N ALA A 29 1.99 10.51 12.64
CA ALA A 29 2.36 11.34 13.78
C ALA A 29 2.09 12.85 13.57
N TRP A 30 1.90 13.28 12.32
CA TRP A 30 1.70 14.69 11.94
C TRP A 30 0.22 14.96 11.62
N PRO A 31 -0.55 15.62 12.51
CA PRO A 31 -1.98 15.85 12.31
C PRO A 31 -2.33 16.54 10.98
N GLU A 32 -1.47 17.45 10.52
CA GLU A 32 -1.62 18.18 9.26
C GLU A 32 -1.48 17.28 8.02
N LYS A 33 -0.91 16.08 8.16
CA LYS A 33 -0.72 15.11 7.07
C LYS A 33 -1.82 14.06 6.96
N ARG A 34 -2.85 14.12 7.80
CA ARG A 34 -4.03 13.21 7.74
C ARG A 34 -4.65 13.12 6.34
N GLY A 35 -4.73 14.26 5.65
CA GLY A 35 -5.26 14.32 4.28
C GLY A 35 -4.43 13.51 3.29
N GLU A 36 -3.11 13.49 3.44
CA GLU A 36 -2.22 12.68 2.61
C GLU A 36 -2.39 11.18 2.91
N ILE A 37 -2.58 10.80 4.17
CA ILE A 37 -2.87 9.40 4.52
C ILE A 37 -4.17 8.94 3.85
N LYS A 38 -5.22 9.78 3.86
CA LYS A 38 -6.48 9.47 3.18
C LYS A 38 -6.29 9.26 1.68
N LYS A 39 -5.55 10.15 1.01
CA LYS A 39 -5.20 9.99 -0.41
C LYS A 39 -4.45 8.67 -0.67
N MET A 40 -3.54 8.29 0.23
CA MET A 40 -2.81 7.03 0.11
C MET A 40 -3.73 5.80 0.24
N MET A 41 -4.71 5.85 1.14
CA MET A 41 -5.75 4.81 1.27
C MET A 41 -6.64 4.74 0.01
N GLU A 42 -7.05 5.88 -0.54
CA GLU A 42 -7.81 5.96 -1.79
C GLU A 42 -7.03 5.39 -2.99
N MET A 43 -5.72 5.58 -3.03
CA MET A 43 -4.85 4.97 -4.05
C MET A 43 -4.78 3.45 -3.91
N ALA A 44 -4.69 2.94 -2.68
CA ALA A 44 -4.72 1.49 -2.43
C ALA A 44 -6.09 0.87 -2.79
N ALA A 45 -7.19 1.55 -2.46
CA ALA A 45 -8.54 1.16 -2.86
C ALA A 45 -8.66 1.04 -4.38
N LYS A 46 -8.23 2.07 -5.12
CA LYS A 46 -8.24 2.04 -6.59
C LYS A 46 -7.43 0.90 -7.19
N ASP A 47 -6.33 0.52 -6.56
CA ASP A 47 -5.52 -0.59 -7.08
C ASP A 47 -6.18 -1.95 -6.82
N ILE A 48 -6.88 -2.14 -5.70
CA ILE A 48 -7.70 -3.34 -5.47
C ILE A 48 -8.84 -3.40 -6.52
N GLU A 49 -9.51 -2.29 -6.79
CA GLU A 49 -10.56 -2.19 -7.81
C GLU A 49 -10.04 -2.52 -9.21
N LYS A 50 -8.87 -1.99 -9.60
CA LYS A 50 -8.21 -2.31 -10.88
C LYS A 50 -7.89 -3.80 -11.02
N LEU A 51 -7.53 -4.46 -9.92
CA LEU A 51 -7.29 -5.91 -9.90
C LEU A 51 -8.59 -6.72 -9.97
N GLY A 52 -9.76 -6.08 -10.03
CA GLY A 52 -11.08 -6.71 -10.08
C GLY A 52 -11.66 -7.06 -8.72
N GLY A 53 -11.15 -6.44 -7.65
CA GLY A 53 -11.66 -6.60 -6.30
C GLY A 53 -12.75 -5.59 -5.96
N THR A 54 -13.45 -5.85 -4.85
CA THR A 54 -14.37 -4.89 -4.22
C THR A 54 -13.67 -4.24 -3.04
N VAL A 55 -13.98 -2.98 -2.76
CA VAL A 55 -13.39 -2.23 -1.65
C VAL A 55 -14.45 -1.54 -0.81
N GLU A 56 -14.23 -1.55 0.49
CA GLU A 56 -14.93 -0.72 1.46
C GLU A 56 -13.91 0.14 2.22
N MET A 57 -14.13 1.46 2.24
CA MET A 57 -13.40 2.37 3.12
C MET A 57 -14.18 2.55 4.42
N VAL A 58 -13.67 1.98 5.50
CA VAL A 58 -14.32 2.00 6.81
C VAL A 58 -13.85 3.20 7.62
N ASP A 59 -14.80 4.05 8.01
CA ASP A 59 -14.57 5.12 8.98
C ASP A 59 -14.58 4.55 10.40
N ILE A 60 -13.46 4.70 11.11
CA ILE A 60 -13.28 4.21 12.48
C ILE A 60 -13.44 5.33 13.53
N GLY A 61 -13.95 6.49 13.12
CA GLY A 61 -14.31 7.59 14.01
C GLY A 61 -13.16 8.55 14.30
N LYS A 62 -13.03 8.97 15.56
CA LYS A 62 -12.06 10.00 15.98
C LYS A 62 -11.14 9.45 17.07
N GLN A 63 -9.86 9.78 16.99
CA GLN A 63 -8.87 9.50 18.02
C GLN A 63 -8.59 10.75 18.86
N LYS A 64 -8.26 10.52 20.13
CA LYS A 64 -7.80 11.59 21.02
C LYS A 64 -6.30 11.83 20.80
N VAL A 65 -5.92 13.04 20.43
CA VAL A 65 -4.52 13.48 20.29
C VAL A 65 -4.33 14.64 21.26
N GLY A 66 -3.69 14.36 22.40
CA GLY A 66 -3.61 15.33 23.50
C GLY A 66 -4.99 15.67 24.08
N SER A 67 -5.35 16.94 24.10
CA SER A 67 -6.66 17.46 24.52
C SER A 67 -7.71 17.48 23.39
N GLU A 68 -7.30 17.30 22.14
CA GLU A 68 -8.16 17.46 20.96
C GLU A 68 -8.60 16.12 20.36
N LYS A 69 -9.73 16.12 19.63
CA LYS A 69 -10.23 14.98 18.87
C LYS A 69 -9.90 15.15 17.39
N SER A 70 -9.14 14.24 16.82
CA SER A 70 -8.75 14.22 15.41
C SER A 70 -9.40 13.03 14.70
N PRO A 71 -9.86 13.16 13.43
CA PRO A 71 -10.42 12.03 12.69
C PRO A 71 -9.38 10.93 12.50
N CYS A 72 -9.76 9.68 12.76
CA CYS A 72 -8.92 8.53 12.48
C CYS A 72 -8.68 8.37 10.98
N THR A 73 -7.58 7.71 10.64
CA THR A 73 -7.35 7.27 9.26
C THR A 73 -8.31 6.13 8.93
N PRO A 74 -8.97 6.15 7.76
CA PRO A 74 -9.88 5.09 7.38
C PRO A 74 -9.14 3.78 7.15
N ILE A 75 -9.83 2.66 7.34
CA ILE A 75 -9.33 1.32 7.02
C ILE A 75 -9.83 0.93 5.63
N VAL A 76 -8.96 0.35 4.80
CA VAL A 76 -9.34 -0.20 3.50
C VAL A 76 -9.57 -1.70 3.66
N LEU A 77 -10.82 -2.14 3.48
CA LEU A 77 -11.17 -3.56 3.40
C LEU A 77 -11.37 -3.92 1.93
N GLY A 78 -10.43 -4.70 1.39
CA GLY A 78 -10.52 -5.24 0.03
C GLY A 78 -10.96 -6.70 0.04
N CYS A 79 -11.67 -7.12 -0.99
CA CYS A 79 -11.94 -8.53 -1.28
C CYS A 79 -11.66 -8.80 -2.76
N LEU A 80 -10.83 -9.79 -3.06
CA LEU A 80 -10.57 -10.23 -4.43
C LEU A 80 -10.96 -11.70 -4.63
N GLY A 81 -12.00 -11.90 -5.44
CA GLY A 81 -12.60 -13.21 -5.74
C GLY A 81 -13.53 -13.74 -4.64
N SER A 82 -14.50 -14.55 -5.04
CA SER A 82 -15.56 -15.09 -4.16
C SER A 82 -15.79 -16.60 -4.31
N ASP A 83 -14.87 -17.30 -4.98
CA ASP A 83 -14.97 -18.72 -5.31
C ASP A 83 -14.84 -19.60 -4.04
N PRO A 84 -15.88 -20.34 -3.64
CA PRO A 84 -15.87 -21.17 -2.43
C PRO A 84 -14.94 -22.39 -2.53
N GLY A 85 -14.52 -22.77 -3.74
CA GLY A 85 -13.55 -23.85 -3.96
C GLY A 85 -12.10 -23.43 -3.71
N LYS A 86 -11.83 -22.15 -3.48
CA LYS A 86 -10.47 -21.62 -3.22
C LYS A 86 -10.31 -21.23 -1.74
N LYS A 87 -9.09 -21.41 -1.23
CA LYS A 87 -8.71 -20.90 0.10
C LYS A 87 -8.69 -19.37 0.11
N THR A 88 -9.06 -18.81 1.26
CA THR A 88 -8.98 -17.39 1.60
C THR A 88 -7.70 -17.10 2.37
N VAL A 89 -6.97 -16.07 1.96
CA VAL A 89 -5.76 -15.56 2.62
C VAL A 89 -6.00 -14.12 3.02
N CYS A 90 -5.64 -13.73 4.24
CA CYS A 90 -5.77 -12.35 4.71
C CYS A 90 -4.39 -11.63 4.66
N ILE A 91 -4.24 -10.52 3.90
CA ILE A 91 -3.03 -9.67 3.65
C ILE A 91 -3.21 -8.15 3.98
N TYR A 92 -2.77 -7.56 5.07
CA TYR A 92 -3.12 -6.17 5.49
C TYR A 92 -1.98 -5.33 5.02
N GLY A 93 -1.98 -4.11 5.45
CA GLY A 93 -0.95 -3.15 5.17
C GLY A 93 -1.16 -2.04 6.15
N HIS A 94 -0.07 -1.41 6.55
CA HIS A 94 -0.18 -0.02 6.89
C HIS A 94 0.46 0.79 5.76
N LEU A 95 -0.07 1.98 5.55
CA LEU A 95 0.36 2.89 4.50
C LEU A 95 0.78 4.25 5.07
N ASP A 96 0.70 4.41 6.39
CA ASP A 96 1.34 5.49 7.10
C ASP A 96 2.81 5.16 7.38
N VAL A 97 3.60 6.21 7.57
CA VAL A 97 5.05 6.12 7.80
C VAL A 97 5.47 7.00 8.96
N GLN A 98 6.63 6.69 9.53
CA GLN A 98 7.26 7.54 10.53
C GLN A 98 7.69 8.90 9.96
N PRO A 99 7.74 9.95 10.80
CA PRO A 99 8.41 11.22 10.48
C PRO A 99 9.82 11.01 9.94
N ALA A 100 10.26 11.92 9.09
CA ALA A 100 11.64 12.04 8.66
C ALA A 100 11.89 13.47 8.17
N ALA A 101 13.06 14.00 8.43
CA ALA A 101 13.56 15.25 7.88
C ALA A 101 15.00 15.08 7.40
N ILE A 102 15.43 15.88 6.42
CA ILE A 102 16.82 15.88 5.95
C ILE A 102 17.81 16.11 7.11
N GLY A 103 17.42 16.95 8.08
CA GLY A 103 18.20 17.25 9.28
C GLY A 103 18.39 16.08 10.24
N ASP A 104 17.66 14.97 10.07
CA ASP A 104 17.83 13.76 10.90
C ASP A 104 19.04 12.91 10.47
N GLY A 105 19.85 13.39 9.52
CA GLY A 105 21.03 12.71 8.99
C GLY A 105 20.76 11.88 7.72
N TRP A 106 19.76 12.25 6.94
CA TRP A 106 19.50 11.60 5.64
C TRP A 106 20.45 12.12 4.55
N ASP A 107 21.00 11.22 3.74
CA ASP A 107 21.83 11.58 2.58
C ASP A 107 21.00 12.11 1.38
N THR A 108 19.71 11.80 1.35
CA THR A 108 18.76 12.18 0.30
C THR A 108 17.47 12.67 0.92
N GLU A 109 16.71 13.50 0.20
CA GLU A 109 15.38 13.96 0.66
C GLU A 109 14.50 12.75 1.05
N PRO A 110 14.06 12.62 2.32
CA PRO A 110 13.49 11.36 2.82
C PRO A 110 12.25 10.91 2.05
N PHE A 111 11.43 11.85 1.58
CA PHE A 111 10.21 11.52 0.85
C PHE A 111 10.41 11.47 -0.66
N THR A 112 11.62 11.67 -1.17
CA THR A 112 11.92 11.47 -2.60
C THR A 112 12.58 10.11 -2.77
N LEU A 113 11.97 9.19 -3.54
CA LEU A 113 12.62 7.92 -3.82
C LEU A 113 13.85 8.15 -4.69
N VAL A 114 15.02 7.71 -4.22
CA VAL A 114 16.27 7.76 -4.95
C VAL A 114 16.80 6.35 -5.09
N GLU A 115 17.11 5.93 -6.32
CA GLU A 115 17.84 4.69 -6.55
C GLU A 115 19.35 5.00 -6.56
N LYS A 116 20.12 4.26 -5.75
CA LYS A 116 21.58 4.35 -5.72
C LYS A 116 22.16 2.97 -5.45
N ASP A 117 23.13 2.54 -6.26
CA ASP A 117 23.82 1.25 -6.11
C ASP A 117 22.86 0.05 -5.98
N GLY A 118 21.77 0.05 -6.77
CA GLY A 118 20.74 -0.99 -6.77
C GLY A 118 19.83 -1.00 -5.53
N LYS A 119 19.90 0.04 -4.69
CA LYS A 119 19.07 0.20 -3.49
C LYS A 119 18.13 1.39 -3.65
N LEU A 120 16.90 1.24 -3.16
CA LEU A 120 15.88 2.27 -3.17
C LEU A 120 15.87 3.00 -1.81
N TYR A 121 16.30 4.25 -1.80
CA TYR A 121 16.35 5.12 -0.63
C TYR A 121 15.12 6.02 -0.58
N GLY A 122 14.43 6.01 0.56
CA GLY A 122 13.27 6.85 0.83
C GLY A 122 12.47 6.32 2.00
N ARG A 123 11.91 7.22 2.82
CA ARG A 123 11.00 6.90 3.92
C ARG A 123 9.79 6.14 3.39
N GLY A 124 9.57 4.97 3.97
CA GLY A 124 8.48 4.09 3.59
C GLY A 124 8.82 3.10 2.47
N SER A 125 10.03 3.13 1.91
CA SER A 125 10.46 2.15 0.89
C SER A 125 10.27 0.70 1.35
N THR A 126 10.82 0.34 2.51
CA THR A 126 10.68 -1.01 3.10
C THR A 126 9.39 -1.22 3.90
N ASP A 127 8.67 -0.15 4.21
CA ASP A 127 7.51 -0.15 5.11
C ASP A 127 6.19 -0.26 4.31
N LYS A 128 6.09 0.51 3.23
CA LYS A 128 5.03 0.45 2.22
C LYS A 128 5.32 -0.60 1.13
N GLY A 129 6.60 -0.88 0.88
CA GLY A 129 7.06 -1.83 -0.15
C GLY A 129 6.36 -3.19 -0.12
N PRO A 130 6.21 -3.85 1.05
CA PRO A 130 5.52 -5.12 1.14
C PRO A 130 4.06 -5.07 0.66
N VAL A 131 3.32 -3.99 0.94
CA VAL A 131 1.95 -3.82 0.46
C VAL A 131 1.92 -3.71 -1.07
N LEU A 132 2.88 -2.99 -1.65
CA LEU A 132 3.03 -2.90 -3.11
C LEU A 132 3.37 -4.25 -3.74
N ALA A 133 4.22 -5.03 -3.09
CA ALA A 133 4.63 -6.35 -3.58
C ALA A 133 3.42 -7.29 -3.73
N TRP A 134 2.46 -7.24 -2.80
CA TRP A 134 1.22 -8.02 -2.92
C TRP A 134 0.39 -7.66 -4.14
N PHE A 135 0.19 -6.37 -4.40
CA PHE A 135 -0.53 -5.93 -5.61
C PHE A 135 0.19 -6.36 -6.89
N ASN A 136 1.50 -6.19 -6.94
CA ASN A 136 2.31 -6.57 -8.10
C ASN A 136 2.29 -8.09 -8.33
N CYS A 137 2.30 -8.89 -7.26
CA CYS A 137 2.21 -10.35 -7.34
C CYS A 137 0.86 -10.80 -7.93
N ILE A 138 -0.24 -10.21 -7.46
CA ILE A 138 -1.59 -10.49 -7.97
C ILE A 138 -1.70 -10.07 -9.44
N GLU A 139 -1.23 -8.87 -9.79
CA GLU A 139 -1.24 -8.36 -11.16
C GLU A 139 -0.41 -9.27 -12.10
N GLY A 140 0.80 -9.64 -11.68
CA GLY A 140 1.68 -10.54 -12.43
C GLY A 140 1.02 -11.90 -12.66
N TYR A 141 0.39 -12.47 -11.64
CA TYR A 141 -0.37 -13.72 -11.78
C TYR A 141 -1.50 -13.58 -12.81
N GLN A 142 -2.29 -12.50 -12.77
CA GLN A 142 -3.38 -12.25 -13.72
C GLN A 142 -2.87 -12.16 -15.16
N LYS A 143 -1.76 -11.43 -15.39
CA LYS A 143 -1.13 -11.28 -16.71
C LYS A 143 -0.66 -12.63 -17.28
N ILE A 144 -0.01 -13.46 -16.46
CA ILE A 144 0.45 -14.80 -16.88
C ILE A 144 -0.74 -15.69 -17.27
N GLN A 145 -1.85 -15.63 -16.52
CA GLN A 145 -3.05 -16.42 -16.83
C GLN A 145 -3.74 -15.97 -18.12
N GLN A 146 -3.74 -14.67 -18.43
CA GLN A 146 -4.27 -14.16 -19.69
C GLN A 146 -3.48 -14.68 -20.90
N VAL A 147 -2.14 -14.65 -20.83
CA VAL A 147 -1.26 -15.17 -21.90
C VAL A 147 -1.48 -16.66 -22.14
N ARG A 148 -1.64 -17.47 -21.08
CA ARG A 148 -1.92 -18.91 -21.22
C ARG A 148 -3.26 -19.18 -21.91
N ARG A 149 -4.28 -18.36 -21.64
CA ARG A 149 -5.60 -18.51 -22.27
C ARG A 149 -5.58 -18.16 -23.76
N SER A 150 -4.75 -17.20 -24.19
CA SER A 150 -4.66 -16.79 -25.60
C SER A 150 -3.80 -17.70 -26.48
N THR A 151 -2.92 -18.52 -25.89
CA THR A 151 -2.06 -19.48 -26.64
C THR A 151 -2.65 -20.89 -26.76
N THR A 152 -3.82 -21.15 -26.15
CA THR A 152 -4.49 -22.46 -26.19
C THR A 152 -5.68 -22.49 -27.18
N THR A 153 -5.70 -21.55 -28.14
CA THR A 153 -6.63 -21.46 -29.28
C THR A 153 -5.84 -21.52 -30.56
#